data_AF-A0A0F9KCS2-F1
#
_entry.id   AF-A0A0F9KCS2-F1
#
_cell.length_a   1.000
_cell.length_b   1.000
_cell.length_c   1.000
_cell.angle_alpha   90.00
_cell.angle_beta   90.00
_cell.angle_gamma   90.00
#
_symmetry.space_group_name_H-M   'P 1'
#
loop_
_entity.id
_entity.type
_entity.pdbx_description
1 polymer ?
#
loop_
_entity_poly.entity_id
_entity_poly.type
_entity_poly.pdbx_seq_one_letter_code
_entity_poly.pdbx_strand_id
1 'polypeptide(L)' 'MKKELLEEGEEIEQIGHDLRFGKEKEWFVLIHPSNTEPVVRVISEAKRNSLARVNCEVTTELVRLVKSRL' A
#
# COMPACT_ATOMS: atom_id res chain seq x y z
N MET A 1 -1.54 14.39 -5.99
CA MET A 1 -1.36 13.88 -4.62
C MET A 1 -2.22 14.71 -3.68
N LYS A 2 -3.14 14.09 -2.92
CA LYS A 2 -3.97 14.82 -1.94
C LYS A 2 -3.09 15.31 -0.78
N LYS A 3 -3.26 16.58 -0.37
CA LYS A 3 -2.47 17.24 0.69
C LYS A 3 -2.45 16.46 2.02
N GLU A 4 -3.56 15.81 2.35
CA GLU A 4 -3.76 15.08 3.61
C GLU A 4 -2.70 13.99 3.86
N LEU A 5 -2.21 13.33 2.81
CA LEU A 5 -1.23 12.25 2.93
C LEU A 5 0.20 12.76 3.22
N LEU A 6 0.52 13.97 2.77
CA LEU A 6 1.83 14.60 3.02
C LEU A 6 1.98 15.06 4.47
N GLU A 7 0.86 15.38 5.13
CA GLU A 7 0.86 15.96 6.48
C GLU A 7 1.11 14.91 7.58
N GLU A 8 0.89 13.62 7.30
CA GLU A 8 1.16 12.52 8.24
C GLU A 8 2.60 11.98 8.19
N GLY A 9 3.48 12.59 7.40
CA GLY A 9 4.93 12.30 7.39
C GLY A 9 5.35 11.07 6.59
N GLU A 10 4.41 10.37 5.93
CA GLU A 10 4.72 9.29 5.00
C GLU A 10 4.61 9.80 3.55
N GLU A 11 5.71 9.73 2.80
CA GLU A 11 5.71 10.09 1.39
C GLU A 11 5.15 8.94 0.55
N ILE A 12 3.92 9.12 0.06
CA ILE A 12 3.21 8.15 -0.77
C ILE A 12 3.33 8.56 -2.23
N GLU A 13 3.79 7.66 -3.08
CA GLU A 13 3.79 7.86 -4.52
C GLU A 13 2.48 7.33 -5.12
N GLN A 14 1.75 8.18 -5.85
CA GLN A 14 0.55 7.77 -6.59
C GLN A 14 0.89 7.58 -8.07
N ILE A 15 0.67 6.38 -8.59
CA ILE A 15 0.93 6.02 -9.99
C ILE A 15 -0.40 5.60 -10.61
N GLY A 16 -1.09 6.53 -11.28
CA GLY A 16 -2.46 6.30 -11.75
C GLY A 16 -3.42 6.06 -10.58
N HIS A 17 -4.01 4.86 -10.51
CA HIS A 17 -4.88 4.43 -9.41
C HIS A 17 -4.14 3.67 -8.30
N ASP A 18 -2.85 3.45 -8.47
CA ASP A 18 -2.04 2.70 -7.52
C ASP A 18 -1.46 3.64 -6.46
N LEU A 19 -1.31 3.11 -5.24
CA LEU A 19 -0.63 3.77 -4.14
C LEU A 19 0.60 2.97 -3.75
N ARG A 20 1.77 3.62 -3.79
CA ARG A 20 3.05 3.04 -3.40
C ARG A 20 3.59 3.71 -2.14
N PHE A 21 3.88 2.88 -1.15
CA PHE A 21 4.49 3.24 0.14
C PHE A 21 5.93 2.75 0.20
N GLY A 22 6.72 3.30 1.13
CA GLY A 22 8.12 2.90 1.32
C GLY A 22 9.10 3.57 0.37
N LYS A 23 8.82 4.80 -0.08
CA LYS A 23 9.79 5.59 -0.86
C LYS A 23 11.10 5.73 -0.06
N GLU A 24 12.24 5.51 -0.74
CA GLU A 24 13.59 5.50 -0.15
C GLU A 24 13.83 4.44 0.95
N LYS A 25 12.92 3.47 1.12
CA LYS A 25 13.11 2.34 2.03
C LYS A 25 13.65 1.13 1.27
N GLU A 26 14.19 0.16 2.00
CA GLU A 26 14.60 -1.15 1.46
C GLU A 26 13.42 -2.12 1.22
N TRP A 27 12.20 -1.59 1.23
CA TRP A 27 10.94 -2.29 1.05
C TRP A 27 9.93 -1.35 0.41
N PHE A 28 8.91 -1.90 -0.23
CA PHE A 28 7.73 -1.13 -0.64
C PHE A 28 6.45 -1.94 -0.43
N VAL A 29 5.34 -1.22 -0.42
CA VAL A 29 4.00 -1.80 -0.55
C VAL A 29 3.27 -1.07 -1.66
N LEU A 30 2.66 -1.83 -2.57
CA LEU A 30 1.82 -1.34 -3.65
C LEU A 30 0.38 -1.79 -3.39
N ILE A 31 -0.54 -0.84 -3.34
CA ILE A 31 -1.98 -1.08 -3.32
C ILE A 31 -2.49 -0.82 -4.74
N HIS A 32 -2.96 -1.88 -5.39
CA HIS A 32 -3.37 -1.87 -6.80
C HIS A 32 -4.81 -2.38 -6.94
N PRO A 33 -5.77 -1.53 -7.31
CA PRO A 33 -7.08 -1.98 -7.77
C PRO A 33 -6.93 -2.75 -9.09
N SER A 34 -7.39 -4.00 -9.13
CA SER A 34 -7.28 -4.80 -10.36
C SER A 34 -8.13 -4.20 -11.48
N ASN A 35 -7.54 -4.12 -12.68
CA ASN A 35 -8.23 -3.62 -13.87
C ASN A 35 -9.19 -4.67 -14.49
N THR A 36 -9.07 -5.94 -14.11
CA THR A 36 -9.79 -7.06 -14.74
C THR A 36 -10.73 -7.79 -13.80
N GLU A 37 -10.57 -7.61 -12.49
CA GLU A 37 -11.34 -8.30 -11.46
C GLU A 37 -11.75 -7.30 -10.36
N PRO A 38 -12.89 -7.48 -9.68
CA PRO A 38 -13.35 -6.58 -8.62
C PRO A 38 -12.60 -6.84 -7.29
N VAL A 39 -11.26 -6.78 -7.32
CA VAL A 39 -10.37 -7.03 -6.18
C VAL A 39 -9.33 -5.93 -6.03
N VAL A 40 -8.95 -5.64 -4.79
CA VAL A 40 -7.78 -4.81 -4.47
C VAL A 40 -6.63 -5.74 -4.14
N ARG A 41 -5.49 -5.57 -4.81
CA ARG A 41 -4.27 -6.35 -4.60
C ARG A 41 -3.32 -5.53 -3.71
N VAL A 42 -2.74 -6.20 -2.73
CA VAL A 42 -1.66 -5.66 -1.90
C VAL A 42 -0.41 -6.47 -2.21
N ILE A 43 0.63 -5.80 -2.70
CA ILE A 43 1.90 -6.42 -3.10
C ILE A 43 2.98 -5.78 -2.25
N SER A 44 3.83 -6.57 -1.60
CA SER A 44 4.98 -6.06 -0.87
C SER A 44 6.24 -6.78 -1.28
N GLU A 45 7.30 -5.99 -1.48
CA GLU A 45 8.65 -6.51 -1.67
C GLU A 45 9.58 -5.90 -0.64
N ALA A 46 10.57 -6.67 -0.22
CA ALA A 46 11.62 -6.26 0.69
C ALA A 46 12.83 -7.17 0.52
N LYS A 47 14.02 -6.71 0.96
CA LYS A 47 15.22 -7.56 0.99
C LYS A 47 15.07 -8.83 1.83
N ARG A 48 14.16 -8.84 2.81
CA ARG A 48 13.86 -9.98 3.67
C ARG A 48 12.42 -10.43 3.49
N ASN A 49 12.19 -11.71 3.22
CA ASN A 49 10.84 -12.26 3.05
C ASN A 49 9.93 -12.02 4.25
N SER A 50 10.48 -12.07 5.47
CA SER A 50 9.70 -11.79 6.69
C SER A 50 9.18 -10.36 6.74
N LEU A 51 9.98 -9.39 6.28
CA LEU A 51 9.59 -7.99 6.23
C LEU A 51 8.51 -7.75 5.17
N ALA A 52 8.68 -8.31 3.96
CA ALA A 52 7.67 -8.24 2.91
C ALA A 52 6.34 -8.86 3.37
N ARG A 53 6.40 -10.01 4.06
CA ARG A 53 5.21 -10.68 4.62
C ARG A 53 4.49 -9.79 5.63
N VAL A 54 5.21 -9.27 6.63
CA VAL A 54 4.62 -8.41 7.68
C VAL A 54 3.99 -7.17 7.06
N ASN A 55 4.68 -6.49 6.16
CA ASN A 55 4.15 -5.29 5.50
C ASN A 55 2.91 -5.59 4.66
N CYS A 56 2.89 -6.73 3.96
CA CYS A 56 1.73 -7.17 3.19
C CYS A 56 0.52 -7.49 4.09
N GLU A 57 0.72 -8.26 5.16
CA GLU A 57 -0.33 -8.64 6.10
C GLU A 57 -0.92 -7.39 6.80
N VAL A 58 -0.06 -6.51 7.34
CA VAL A 58 -0.49 -5.27 8.01
C VAL A 58 -1.27 -4.37 7.05
N THR A 59 -0.75 -4.13 5.84
CA THR A 59 -1.43 -3.28 4.86
C THR A 59 -2.77 -3.88 4.42
N THR A 60 -2.83 -5.21 4.26
CA THR A 60 -4.08 -5.90 3.93
C THR A 60 -5.15 -5.69 5.01
N GLU A 61 -4.80 -5.80 6.28
CA GLU A 61 -5.74 -5.55 7.39
C GLU A 61 -6.19 -4.09 7.45
N LEU A 62 -5.30 -3.13 7.20
CA LEU A 62 -5.66 -1.71 7.11
C LEU A 62 -6.63 -1.43 5.97
N VAL A 63 -6.38 -1.98 4.77
CA VAL A 63 -7.30 -1.86 3.62
C VAL A 63 -8.67 -2.47 3.94
N ARG A 64 -8.71 -3.64 4.61
CA ARG A 64 -9.95 -4.26 5.06
C ARG A 64 -10.71 -3.39 6.06
N LEU A 65 -10.01 -2.77 7.02
CA LEU A 65 -10.60 -1.88 8.00
C LEU A 65 -11.20 -0.63 7.36
N VAL A 66 -10.54 -0.03 6.36
CA VAL A 66 -11.09 1.13 5.65
C VAL A 66 -12.31 0.70 4.83
N LYS A 67 -12.22 -0.44 4.12
CA LYS A 67 -13.32 -0.98 3.32
C LYS A 67 -14.56 -1.30 4.16
N SER A 68 -14.41 -1.74 5.41
CA SER A 68 -15.55 -2.05 6.29
C SER A 68 -16.26 -0.82 6.87
N ARG A 69 -15.65 0.37 6.74
CA ARG A 69 -16.21 1.65 7.20
C ARG A 69 -16.94 2.42 6.09
N LEU A 70 -16.93 1.91 4.86
CA LEU A 70 -17.58 2.45 3.68
C LEU A 70 -18.77 1.56 3.30
#